data_AF-A0A1H0WVU6-F1
#
_entry.id   AF-A0A1H0WVU6-F1
#
_cell.length_a   1.000
_cell.length_b   1.000
_cell.length_c   1.000
_cell.angle_alpha   90.00
_cell.angle_beta   90.00
_cell.angle_gamma   90.00
#
_symmetry.space_group_name_H-M   'P 1'
#
loop_
_entity.id
_entity.type
_entity.pdbx_description
1 polymer ?
#
loop_
_entity_poly.entity_id
_entity_poly.type
_entity_poly.pdbx_seq_one_letter_code
_entity_poly.pdbx_strand_id
1 'polypeptide(L)' 'MSDREAISQPYRFDVELISERPDLDLASLLHQRAFLAFSPNGDGIHGIVHRVEQGESGKRLTRYRLAIVPQLAYLAHRTN' A
#
# COMPACT_ATOMS: atom_id res chain seq x y z
N MET A 1 31.78 3.08 -18.10
CA MET A 1 31.08 3.88 -17.08
C MET A 1 29.67 3.34 -16.98
N SER A 2 29.30 2.85 -15.81
CA SER A 2 28.12 2.02 -15.59
C SER A 2 27.16 2.76 -14.66
N ASP A 3 26.35 3.63 -15.22
CA ASP A 3 25.24 4.26 -14.51
C ASP A 3 23.94 3.67 -15.04
N ARG A 4 23.63 2.47 -14.55
CA ARG A 4 22.28 1.89 -14.68
C ARG A 4 21.44 2.48 -13.56
N GLU A 5 20.94 3.70 -13.77
CA GLU A 5 19.84 4.25 -12.99
C GLU A 5 18.59 3.38 -13.20
N ALA A 6 18.49 2.26 -12.48
CA ALA A 6 17.28 1.45 -12.42
C ALA A 6 16.29 2.04 -11.41
N ILE A 7 16.01 3.35 -11.50
CA ILE A 7 15.04 4.06 -10.64
C ILE A 7 13.75 4.27 -11.43
N SER A 8 13.07 3.20 -11.80
CA SER A 8 11.76 3.28 -12.48
C SER A 8 10.92 2.02 -12.28
N GLN A 9 11.15 1.29 -11.19
CA GLN A 9 10.26 0.19 -10.83
C GLN A 9 9.13 0.77 -10.00
N PRO A 10 7.85 0.58 -10.38
CA PRO A 10 6.73 1.02 -9.55
C PRO A 10 6.87 0.35 -8.19
N TYR A 11 7.26 1.13 -7.18
CA TYR A 11 7.43 0.60 -5.83
C TYR A 11 6.03 0.26 -5.29
N ARG A 12 5.79 -1.01 -4.99
CA ARG A 12 4.56 -1.49 -4.37
C ARG A 12 4.84 -1.79 -2.91
N PHE A 13 4.05 -1.22 -2.02
CA PHE A 13 4.05 -1.57 -0.61
C PHE A 13 3.03 -2.68 -0.38
N ASP A 14 3.50 -3.86 0.02
CA ASP A 14 2.61 -4.88 0.57
C ASP A 14 2.45 -4.63 2.06
N VAL A 15 1.24 -4.26 2.48
CA VAL A 15 0.88 -3.99 3.87
C VAL A 15 0.00 -5.11 4.38
N GLU A 16 0.34 -5.66 5.52
CA GLU A 16 -0.45 -6.67 6.20
C GLU A 16 -1.22 -6.04 7.36
N LEU A 17 -2.53 -6.25 7.36
CA LEU A 17 -3.44 -5.76 8.37
C LEU A 17 -4.13 -6.94 9.05
N ILE A 18 -4.51 -6.75 10.30
CA ILE A 18 -5.39 -7.65 11.04
C ILE A 18 -6.60 -6.85 11.50
N SER A 19 -7.80 -7.38 11.27
CA SER A 19 -9.04 -6.77 11.71
C SER A 19 -9.91 -7.81 12.39
N GLU A 20 -10.64 -7.41 13.42
CA GLU A 20 -11.66 -8.24 14.07
C GLU A 20 -12.92 -8.39 13.21
N ARG A 21 -13.06 -7.59 12.14
CA ARG A 21 -14.18 -7.65 11.18
C ARG A 21 -13.85 -8.58 10.02
N PRO A 22 -14.49 -9.77 9.94
CA PRO A 22 -14.31 -10.70 8.82
C PRO A 22 -15.10 -10.30 7.56
N ASP A 23 -16.03 -9.36 7.68
CA ASP A 23 -16.98 -8.89 6.67
C ASP A 23 -16.56 -7.55 6.03
N LEU A 24 -15.26 -7.26 6.02
CA LEU A 24 -14.73 -6.05 5.41
C LEU A 24 -15.01 -6.06 3.91
N ASP A 25 -15.68 -5.03 3.39
CA ASP A 25 -15.93 -4.91 1.95
C ASP A 25 -14.61 -4.59 1.22
N LEU A 26 -13.94 -5.64 0.75
CA LEU A 26 -12.67 -5.54 0.03
C LEU A 26 -12.82 -4.76 -1.28
N ALA A 27 -13.96 -4.88 -1.96
CA ALA A 27 -14.19 -4.15 -3.20
C ALA A 27 -14.25 -2.64 -2.93
N SER A 28 -14.85 -2.23 -1.80
CA SER A 28 -14.86 -0.81 -1.38
C SER A 28 -13.48 -0.25 -1.04
N LEU A 29 -12.53 -1.12 -0.68
CA LEU A 29 -11.15 -0.73 -0.37
C LEU A 29 -10.30 -0.58 -1.63
N LEU A 30 -10.64 -1.26 -2.72
CA LEU A 30 -9.94 -1.08 -3.99
C LEU A 30 -10.08 0.36 -4.48
N HIS A 31 -8.99 0.89 -5.02
CA HIS A 31 -8.87 2.27 -5.48
C HIS A 31 -9.04 3.34 -4.39
N GLN A 32 -9.13 2.95 -3.12
CA GLN A 32 -9.21 3.91 -2.04
C GLN A 32 -7.84 4.51 -1.73
N ARG A 33 -7.82 5.80 -1.39
CA ARG A 33 -6.59 6.49 -0.95
C ARG A 33 -6.18 5.95 0.43
N ALA A 34 -4.92 5.57 0.54
CA ALA A 34 -4.31 5.11 1.78
C ALA A 34 -3.09 5.98 2.12
N PHE A 35 -2.78 6.09 3.39
CA PHE A 35 -1.59 6.76 3.88
C PHE A 35 -0.77 5.78 4.72
N LEU A 36 0.46 5.49 4.29
CA LEU A 36 1.41 4.73 5.09
C LEU A 36 2.25 5.73 5.89
N ALA A 37 1.97 5.85 7.19
CA ALA A 37 2.82 6.61 8.10
C ALA A 37 4.03 5.76 8.51
N PHE A 38 5.24 6.28 8.31
CA PHE A 38 6.49 5.66 8.79
C PHE A 38 6.93 6.23 10.14
N SER A 39 6.48 7.45 10.47
CA SER A 39 6.76 8.09 11.75
C SER A 39 5.46 8.60 12.39
N PRO A 40 5.39 8.63 13.73
CA PRO A 40 4.29 9.29 14.44
C PRO A 40 4.25 10.81 14.21
N ASN A 41 5.29 11.38 13.63
CA ASN A 41 5.41 12.81 13.33
C ASN A 41 4.69 13.22 12.03
N GLY A 42 4.05 12.25 11.34
CA GLY A 42 3.29 12.50 10.12
C GLY A 42 4.10 12.29 8.84
N ASP A 43 5.33 11.78 8.92
CA ASP A 43 6.07 11.37 7.72
C ASP A 43 5.50 10.08 7.18
N GLY A 44 5.13 10.08 5.90
CA GLY A 44 4.50 8.94 5.27
C GLY A 44 4.32 9.09 3.77
N ILE A 45 3.78 8.05 3.15
CA ILE A 45 3.50 8.01 1.72
C ILE A 45 1.99 7.90 1.50
N HIS A 46 1.46 8.83 0.70
CA HIS A 46 0.13 8.71 0.15
C HIS A 46 0.15 7.77 -1.05
N GLY A 47 -0.71 6.76 -0.99
CA GLY A 47 -0.90 5.80 -2.05
C GLY A 47 -2.36 5.49 -2.30
N ILE A 48 -2.57 4.57 -3.22
CA ILE A 48 -3.87 4.03 -3.57
C ILE A 48 -3.80 2.52 -3.36
N VAL A 49 -4.84 1.96 -2.75
CA VAL A 49 -4.98 0.51 -2.64
C VAL A 49 -5.25 -0.05 -4.04
N HIS A 50 -4.26 -0.72 -4.59
CA HIS A 50 -4.32 -1.34 -5.92
C HIS A 50 -4.82 -2.79 -5.86
N ARG A 51 -4.57 -3.47 -4.74
CA ARG A 51 -5.06 -4.83 -4.51
C ARG A 51 -5.37 -5.00 -3.03
N VAL A 52 -6.39 -5.80 -2.76
CA VAL A 52 -6.68 -6.30 -1.42
C VAL A 52 -6.95 -7.79 -1.53
N GLU A 53 -6.38 -8.55 -0.62
CA GLU A 53 -6.54 -10.00 -0.50
C GLU A 53 -6.88 -10.31 0.95
N GLN A 54 -7.93 -11.09 1.18
CA GLN A 54 -8.22 -11.65 2.49
C GLN A 54 -7.38 -12.91 2.67
N GLY A 55 -6.52 -12.90 3.68
CA GLY A 55 -5.76 -14.05 4.10
C GLY A 55 -6.58 -14.95 5.02
N GLU A 56 -5.89 -15.85 5.70
CA GLU A 56 -6.53 -16.76 6.65
C GLU A 56 -7.18 -15.97 7.80
N SER A 57 -8.45 -16.30 8.08
CA SER A 57 -9.12 -15.77 9.26
C SER A 57 -8.79 -16.67 10.44
N GLY A 58 -7.98 -16.15 11.37
CA GLY A 58 -7.80 -16.80 12.67
C GLY A 58 -9.10 -16.79 13.48
N LYS A 59 -9.09 -17.44 14.65
CA LYS A 59 -10.27 -17.58 15.54
C LYS A 59 -10.92 -16.27 15.99
N ARG A 60 -10.23 -15.12 15.88
CA ARG A 60 -10.72 -13.79 16.29
C ARG A 60 -10.32 -12.64 15.36
N LEU A 61 -9.30 -12.84 14.52
CA LEU A 61 -8.72 -11.80 13.68
C LEU A 61 -8.63 -12.32 12.25
N THR A 62 -9.15 -11.54 11.32
CA THR A 62 -9.00 -11.76 9.89
C THR A 62 -7.80 -10.99 9.39
N ARG A 63 -6.88 -11.69 8.72
CA ARG A 63 -5.71 -11.05 8.10
C ARG A 63 -6.10 -10.55 6.71
N TYR A 64 -5.68 -9.34 6.39
CA TYR A 64 -5.83 -8.73 5.07
C TYR A 64 -4.47 -8.29 4.56
N ARG A 65 -4.20 -8.54 3.28
CA ARG A 65 -3.01 -8.05 2.60
C ARG A 65 -3.43 -7.00 1.60
N LEU A 66 -2.88 -5.81 1.71
CA LEU A 66 -3.11 -4.68 0.82
C LEU A 66 -1.85 -4.42 -0.01
N ALA A 67 -2.04 -4.22 -1.30
CA ALA A 67 -1.04 -3.65 -2.18
C ALA A 67 -1.32 -2.16 -2.33
N ILE A 68 -0.42 -1.33 -1.82
CA ILE A 68 -0.52 0.12 -1.95
C ILE A 68 0.55 0.59 -2.93
N VAL A 69 0.12 1.32 -3.94
CA VAL A 69 1.02 1.98 -4.90
C VAL A 69 1.06 3.47 -4.57
N PRO A 70 2.23 4.11 -4.51
CA PRO A 70 2.32 5.53 -4.25
C PRO A 70 1.60 6.29 -5.36
N GLN A 71 0.83 7.32 -5.01
CA GLN A 71 0.24 8.22 -6.01
C GLN A 71 1.36 8.92 -6.82
N LEU A 72 2.54 9.05 -6.19
CA LEU A 72 3.77 9.54 -6.79
C LEU A 72 4.42 8.57 -7.81
N ALA A 73 3.86 7.38 -8.05
CA ALA A 73 4.21 6.58 -9.23
C ALA A 73 3.96 7.33 -10.55
N TYR A 74 3.19 8.43 -10.50
CA TYR A 74 3.00 9.38 -11.60
C TYR A 74 3.85 10.66 -11.51
N LEU A 75 4.67 10.81 -10.46
CA LEU A 75 5.49 12.01 -10.18
C LEU A 75 6.98 11.69 -10.01
N ALA A 76 7.43 10.46 -10.30
CA ALA A 76 8.83 10.14 -10.58
C ALA A 76 9.41 10.87 -11.83
N HIS A 77 8.76 11.96 -12.25
CA HIS A 77 9.18 12.95 -13.24
C HIS A 77 9.46 14.34 -12.64
N ARG A 78 9.57 14.49 -11.32
CA ARG A 78 10.10 15.73 -10.76
C ARG A 78 11.24 15.49 -9.78
N THR A 79 12.42 15.34 -10.38
CA THR A 79 13.60 16.08 -9.91
C THR A 79 13.18 17.52 -9.60
N ASN A 80 13.31 17.95 -8.35
CA ASN A 80 13.64 19.33 -8.02
C ASN A 80 14.85 19.28 -7.09
#